data_AF-A0A4Q5S749-F1
#
_entry.id   AF-A0A4Q5S749-F1
#
_cell.length_a   1.000
_cell.length_b   1.000
_cell.length_c   1.000
_cell.angle_alpha   90.00
_cell.angle_beta   90.00
_cell.angle_gamma   90.00
#
_symmetry.space_group_name_H-M   'P 1'
#
loop_
_entity.id
_entity.type
_entity.pdbx_description
1 polymer ?
#
loop_
_entity_poly.entity_id
_entity_poly.type
_entity_poly.pdbx_seq_one_letter_code
_entity_poly.pdbx_strand_id
1 'polypeptide(L)'
;MYSPNQATKTTNVNSLNQTVSPDNTARHFSLSASRVTRALLKVIGVLLVFHIIALALEGNMPPEQKLRRVATQFFNFGHEANFPTFFSSLILLASAILCFYISFGERKYRQDKNRHWQMLGLVFLFLTLDEAVQIHEQTMVVVHYLLPGLPSTLASAWVIPYAVLALAAGLYFLKFVLKLPSRTRNLFILA
;
A
#
# COMPACT_ATOMS: atom_id res chain seq x y z
N MET A 1 38.32 13.18 -83.46
CA MET A 1 39.47 12.53 -82.80
C MET A 1 39.28 12.73 -81.29
N TYR A 2 39.23 11.63 -80.54
CA TYR A 2 39.21 11.52 -79.06
C TYR A 2 37.95 11.97 -78.25
N SER A 3 37.18 10.95 -77.82
CA SER A 3 36.57 10.81 -76.47
C SER A 3 37.70 10.52 -75.44
N PRO A 4 37.54 10.33 -74.09
CA PRO A 4 36.35 10.42 -73.21
C PRO A 4 36.64 11.02 -71.78
N ASN A 5 35.62 10.97 -70.91
CA ASN A 5 35.67 10.81 -69.43
C ASN A 5 36.29 11.92 -68.55
N GLN A 6 35.49 12.47 -67.62
CA GLN A 6 35.75 12.36 -66.18
C GLN A 6 34.44 12.32 -65.37
N ALA A 7 34.22 11.17 -64.74
CA ALA A 7 33.21 10.95 -63.71
C ALA A 7 33.60 11.68 -62.42
N THR A 8 32.71 12.53 -61.91
CA THR A 8 32.83 13.10 -60.57
C THR A 8 32.42 12.03 -59.55
N LYS A 9 33.40 11.41 -58.90
CA LYS A 9 33.22 10.58 -57.70
C LYS A 9 32.72 11.48 -56.56
N THR A 10 31.44 11.40 -56.23
CA THR A 10 30.95 11.78 -54.90
C THR A 10 31.46 10.75 -53.90
N THR A 11 32.43 11.15 -53.08
CA THR A 11 32.93 10.36 -51.95
C THR A 11 31.78 10.14 -50.97
N ASN A 12 31.39 8.87 -50.87
CA ASN A 12 30.31 8.37 -50.03
C ASN A 12 30.79 8.39 -48.57
N VAL A 13 30.34 9.38 -47.78
CA VAL A 13 30.53 9.41 -46.32
C VAL A 13 29.48 8.52 -45.68
N ASN A 14 29.55 7.22 -45.94
CA ASN A 14 28.80 6.19 -45.22
C ASN A 14 29.70 5.61 -44.13
N SER A 15 29.99 6.43 -43.12
CA SER A 15 30.53 5.98 -41.85
C SER A 15 29.40 5.96 -40.81
N LEU A 16 29.04 4.74 -40.39
CA LEU A 16 28.40 4.42 -39.11
C LEU A 16 26.89 4.72 -38.98
N ASN A 17 26.09 4.04 -39.80
CA ASN A 17 24.79 3.55 -39.32
C ASN A 17 25.05 2.39 -38.33
N GLN A 18 25.46 2.75 -37.11
CA GLN A 18 25.22 1.89 -35.95
C GLN A 18 23.78 2.15 -35.50
N THR A 19 22.87 1.31 -35.99
CA THR A 19 21.55 1.13 -35.35
C THR A 19 21.80 0.51 -33.98
N VAL A 20 22.11 1.35 -32.99
CA VAL A 20 22.02 0.97 -31.59
C VAL A 20 20.53 0.78 -31.29
N SER A 21 20.06 -0.45 -31.47
CA SER A 21 18.80 -0.91 -30.92
C SER A 21 18.80 -0.57 -29.42
N PRO A 22 17.85 0.23 -28.90
CA PRO A 22 17.70 0.35 -27.47
C PRO A 22 17.31 -1.04 -26.95
N ASP A 23 18.22 -1.61 -26.18
CA ASP A 23 18.03 -2.84 -25.43
C ASP A 23 16.75 -2.74 -24.60
N ASN A 24 15.67 -3.35 -25.09
CA ASN A 24 14.36 -3.44 -24.47
C ASN A 24 14.38 -4.52 -23.36
N THR A 25 15.32 -4.44 -22.42
CA THR A 25 15.40 -5.33 -21.24
C THR A 25 14.70 -4.77 -20.01
N ALA A 26 13.95 -3.67 -20.14
CA ALA A 26 12.95 -3.31 -19.13
C ALA A 26 11.74 -4.24 -19.29
N ARG A 27 11.75 -5.39 -18.61
CA ARG A 27 10.55 -6.21 -18.42
C ARG A 27 9.48 -5.31 -17.77
N HIS A 28 8.55 -4.80 -18.57
CA HIS A 28 7.38 -4.12 -18.07
C HIS A 28 6.54 -5.15 -17.30
N PHE A 29 6.73 -5.20 -15.98
CA PHE A 29 5.87 -5.95 -15.08
C PHE A 29 4.48 -5.31 -15.11
N SER A 30 3.64 -5.75 -16.05
CA SER A 30 2.22 -5.42 -16.09
C SER A 30 1.48 -6.25 -15.03
N LEU A 31 1.67 -5.87 -13.76
CA LEU A 31 0.83 -6.36 -12.67
C LEU A 31 -0.59 -5.86 -12.90
N SER A 32 -1.45 -6.74 -13.40
CA SER A 32 -2.88 -6.45 -13.53
C SER A 32 -3.47 -6.27 -12.15
N ALA A 33 -4.02 -5.09 -11.87
CA ALA A 33 -4.72 -4.80 -10.61
C ALA A 33 -5.74 -5.91 -10.28
N SER A 34 -6.49 -6.39 -11.27
CA SER A 34 -7.47 -7.47 -11.10
C SER A 34 -6.86 -8.81 -10.68
N ARG A 35 -5.61 -9.10 -11.03
CA ARG A 35 -4.91 -10.30 -10.54
C ARG A 35 -4.51 -10.13 -9.07
N VAL A 36 -3.99 -8.96 -8.71
CA VAL A 36 -3.63 -8.63 -7.32
C VAL A 36 -4.87 -8.66 -6.42
N THR A 37 -5.95 -7.97 -6.79
CA THR A 37 -7.20 -7.97 -6.02
C THR A 37 -7.75 -9.39 -5.83
N ARG A 38 -7.77 -10.23 -6.87
CA ARG A 38 -8.21 -11.63 -6.73
C ARG A 38 -7.30 -12.45 -5.82
N ALA A 39 -5.99 -12.21 -5.85
CA ALA A 39 -5.06 -12.88 -4.94
C ALA A 39 -5.31 -12.45 -3.47
N LEU A 40 -5.45 -11.15 -3.22
CA LEU A 40 -5.76 -10.61 -1.89
C LEU A 40 -7.10 -11.16 -1.37
N LEU A 41 -8.14 -11.17 -2.20
CA LEU A 41 -9.45 -11.72 -1.83
C LEU A 41 -9.39 -13.20 -1.48
N LYS A 42 -8.56 -13.99 -2.17
CA LYS A 42 -8.35 -15.41 -1.83
C LYS A 42 -7.69 -15.55 -0.46
N VAL A 43 -6.65 -14.75 -0.18
CA VAL A 43 -5.96 -14.79 1.12
C VAL A 43 -6.91 -14.36 2.25
N ILE A 44 -7.67 -13.28 2.05
CA ILE A 44 -8.70 -12.83 3.01
C ILE A 44 -9.74 -13.93 3.23
N GLY A 45 -10.23 -14.57 2.17
CA GLY A 45 -11.19 -15.66 2.27
C GLY A 45 -10.64 -16.84 3.10
N VAL A 46 -9.38 -17.23 2.87
CA VAL A 46 -8.73 -18.28 3.66
C VAL A 46 -8.59 -17.87 5.13
N LEU A 47 -8.11 -16.65 5.41
CA LEU A 47 -7.99 -16.14 6.77
C LEU A 47 -9.35 -16.06 7.48
N LEU A 48 -10.40 -15.69 6.76
CA LEU A 48 -11.77 -15.65 7.29
C LEU A 48 -12.28 -17.04 7.66
N VAL A 49 -12.01 -18.07 6.84
CA VAL A 49 -12.36 -19.46 7.20
C VAL A 49 -11.66 -19.87 8.49
N PHE A 50 -10.36 -19.58 8.62
CA PHE A 50 -9.64 -19.87 9.87
C PHE A 50 -10.15 -19.08 11.06
N HIS A 51 -10.57 -17.82 10.86
CA HIS A 51 -11.21 -17.02 11.90
C HIS A 51 -12.52 -17.64 12.39
N ILE A 52 -13.38 -18.10 11.47
CA ILE A 52 -14.64 -18.79 11.82
C ILE A 52 -14.35 -20.09 12.58
N ILE A 53 -13.34 -20.86 12.16
CA ILE A 53 -12.91 -22.06 12.90
C ILE A 53 -12.44 -21.67 14.31
N ALA A 54 -11.62 -20.62 14.45
CA ALA A 54 -11.16 -20.15 15.74
C ALA A 54 -12.33 -19.77 16.67
N LEU A 55 -13.33 -19.03 16.16
CA LEU A 55 -14.54 -18.68 16.92
C LEU A 55 -15.37 -19.92 17.31
N ALA A 56 -15.51 -20.89 16.39
CA ALA A 56 -16.23 -22.13 16.68
C ALA A 56 -15.53 -22.94 17.78
N LEU A 57 -14.20 -23.03 17.74
CA LEU A 57 -13.42 -23.68 18.80
C LEU A 57 -13.53 -22.93 20.12
N GLU A 58 -13.53 -21.59 20.09
CA GLU A 58 -13.65 -20.75 21.28
C GLU A 58 -14.98 -20.96 22.01
N GLY A 59 -16.10 -21.07 21.28
CA GLY A 59 -17.43 -21.28 21.85
C GLY A 59 -17.72 -22.71 22.30
N ASN A 60 -17.06 -23.72 21.73
CA ASN A 60 -17.37 -25.14 21.98
C ASN A 60 -16.31 -25.88 22.83
N MET A 61 -15.14 -25.29 23.08
CA MET A 61 -14.05 -25.96 23.80
C MET A 61 -13.62 -25.23 25.09
N PRO A 62 -13.23 -25.98 26.15
CA PRO A 62 -12.68 -25.41 27.38
C PRO A 62 -11.40 -24.59 27.19
N PRO A 63 -11.10 -23.63 28.09
CA PRO A 63 -9.92 -22.75 28.02
C PRO A 63 -8.56 -23.42 28.15
N GLU A 64 -8.48 -24.56 28.83
CA GLU A 64 -7.24 -25.33 28.92
C GLU A 64 -6.83 -26.00 27.60
N GLN A 65 -7.72 -26.11 26.62
CA GLN A 65 -7.40 -26.83 25.38
C GLN A 65 -6.39 -26.06 24.52
N LYS A 66 -5.25 -26.72 24.25
CA LYS A 66 -4.16 -26.16 23.46
C LYS A 66 -4.59 -25.77 22.04
N LEU A 67 -5.43 -26.58 21.40
CA LEU A 67 -5.91 -26.32 20.04
C LEU A 67 -6.69 -24.99 19.97
N ARG A 68 -7.60 -24.77 20.93
CA ARG A 68 -8.35 -23.52 21.05
C ARG A 68 -7.42 -22.32 21.17
N ARG A 69 -6.48 -22.37 22.12
CA ARG A 69 -5.52 -21.27 22.34
C ARG A 69 -4.72 -20.93 21.09
N VAL A 70 -4.17 -21.94 20.40
CA VAL A 70 -3.38 -21.73 19.18
C VAL A 70 -4.25 -21.16 18.06
N ALA A 71 -5.45 -21.71 17.84
CA ALA A 71 -6.34 -21.21 16.79
C ALA A 71 -6.76 -19.76 17.04
N THR A 72 -7.19 -19.44 18.26
CA THR A 72 -7.59 -18.08 18.65
C THR A 72 -6.42 -17.12 18.55
N GLN A 73 -5.24 -17.46 19.05
CA GLN A 73 -4.08 -16.57 19.02
C GLN A 73 -3.62 -16.23 17.60
N PHE A 74 -3.59 -17.21 16.69
CA PHE A 74 -2.99 -17.01 15.35
C PHE A 74 -3.97 -16.60 14.25
N PHE A 75 -5.27 -16.85 14.43
CA PHE A 75 -6.26 -16.64 13.37
C PHE A 75 -7.49 -15.84 13.79
N ASN A 76 -7.63 -15.45 15.07
CA ASN A 76 -8.73 -14.59 15.48
C ASN A 76 -8.43 -13.12 15.09
N PHE A 77 -9.31 -12.51 14.29
CA PHE A 77 -9.17 -11.14 13.83
C PHE A 77 -9.27 -10.10 14.95
N GLY A 78 -9.87 -10.45 16.09
CA GLY A 78 -9.92 -9.59 17.27
C GLY A 78 -8.64 -9.61 18.11
N HIS A 79 -7.69 -10.50 17.80
CA HIS A 79 -6.38 -10.49 18.42
C HIS A 79 -5.36 -9.86 17.48
N GLU A 80 -4.29 -9.35 18.07
CA GLU A 80 -3.16 -8.78 17.35
C GLU A 80 -1.94 -9.69 17.39
N ALA A 81 -0.89 -9.31 16.64
CA ALA A 81 0.35 -10.10 16.48
C ALA A 81 0.10 -11.52 15.93
N ASN A 82 -0.68 -11.63 14.86
CA ASN A 82 -1.08 -12.89 14.26
C ASN A 82 -1.03 -12.86 12.71
N PHE A 83 -1.50 -13.92 12.05
CA PHE A 83 -1.46 -13.98 10.59
C PHE A 83 -2.32 -12.90 9.91
N PRO A 84 -3.56 -12.63 10.37
CA PRO A 84 -4.34 -11.47 9.93
C PRO A 84 -3.59 -10.13 10.03
N THR A 85 -3.04 -9.79 11.20
CA THR A 85 -2.37 -8.49 11.40
C THR A 85 -1.05 -8.39 10.64
N PHE A 86 -0.34 -9.51 10.46
CA PHE A 86 0.83 -9.55 9.60
C PHE A 86 0.46 -9.30 8.13
N PHE A 87 -0.64 -9.88 7.67
CA PHE A 87 -1.10 -9.71 6.29
C PHE A 87 -1.58 -8.27 6.02
N SER A 88 -2.34 -7.65 6.93
CA SER A 88 -2.72 -6.23 6.83
C SER A 88 -1.48 -5.32 6.82
N SER A 89 -0.50 -5.56 7.71
CA SER A 89 0.77 -4.83 7.74
C SER A 89 1.51 -4.90 6.39
N LEU A 90 1.58 -6.08 5.76
CA LEU A 90 2.21 -6.24 4.46
C LEU A 90 1.50 -5.47 3.34
N ILE A 91 0.16 -5.44 3.35
CA ILE A 91 -0.62 -4.66 2.38
C ILE A 91 -0.35 -3.16 2.54
N LEU A 92 -0.31 -2.67 3.78
CA LEU A 92 0.01 -1.28 4.09
C LEU A 92 1.43 -0.93 3.63
N LEU A 93 2.41 -1.80 3.89
CA LEU A 93 3.79 -1.61 3.45
C LEU A 93 3.89 -1.57 1.92
N ALA A 94 3.22 -2.49 1.23
CA ALA A 94 3.16 -2.50 -0.23
C ALA A 94 2.54 -1.21 -0.78
N SER A 95 1.49 -0.70 -0.12
CA SER A 95 0.84 0.57 -0.48
C SER A 95 1.78 1.76 -0.28
N ALA A 96 2.55 1.78 0.82
CA ALA A 96 3.57 2.79 1.09
C ALA A 96 4.66 2.80 -0.01
N ILE A 97 5.22 1.62 -0.33
CA ILE A 97 6.22 1.46 -1.38
C ILE A 97 5.69 1.95 -2.74
N LEU A 98 4.44 1.61 -3.07
CA LEU A 98 3.83 2.04 -4.32
C LEU A 98 3.65 3.57 -4.38
N CYS A 99 3.22 4.20 -3.28
CA CYS A 99 3.10 5.64 -3.18
C CYS A 99 4.47 6.34 -3.38
N PHE A 100 5.52 5.83 -2.75
CA PHE A 100 6.88 6.34 -2.95
C PHE A 100 7.35 6.14 -4.39
N TYR A 101 7.12 4.97 -4.97
CA TYR A 101 7.47 4.70 -6.36
C TYR A 101 6.80 5.70 -7.33
N ILE A 102 5.50 5.96 -7.16
CA ILE A 102 4.76 6.96 -7.95
C ILE A 102 5.37 8.35 -7.77
N SER A 103 5.70 8.74 -6.53
CA SER A 103 6.33 10.03 -6.25
C SER A 103 7.67 10.22 -6.97
N PHE A 104 8.50 9.18 -7.08
CA PHE A 104 9.81 9.28 -7.70
C PHE A 104 9.75 9.19 -9.23
N GLY A 105 8.73 8.54 -9.78
CA GLY A 105 8.49 8.44 -11.23
C GLY A 105 8.01 9.74 -11.89
N GLU A 106 7.20 10.56 -11.22
CA GLU A 106 6.63 11.81 -11.76
C GLU A 106 7.60 13.02 -11.72
N ARG A 107 8.92 12.80 -11.88
CA ARG A 107 9.94 13.84 -11.63
C ARG A 107 9.96 15.04 -12.59
N LYS A 108 9.33 14.97 -13.77
CA LYS A 108 9.62 15.96 -14.83
C LYS A 108 8.66 17.14 -14.97
N TYR A 109 7.43 17.12 -14.41
CA TYR A 109 6.47 18.21 -14.69
C TYR A 109 5.50 18.63 -13.55
N ARG A 110 5.45 17.98 -12.37
CA ARG A 110 4.43 18.28 -11.32
C ARG A 110 4.93 18.12 -9.88
N GLN A 111 5.80 19.03 -9.42
CA GLN A 111 6.39 18.98 -8.08
C GLN A 111 5.37 18.89 -6.93
N ASP A 112 4.24 19.60 -7.02
CA ASP A 112 3.22 19.57 -5.98
C ASP A 112 2.56 18.19 -5.84
N LYS A 113 2.32 17.47 -6.95
CA LYS A 113 1.70 16.13 -6.89
C LYS A 113 2.62 15.11 -6.22
N ASN A 114 3.92 15.23 -6.44
CA ASN A 114 4.90 14.30 -5.86
C ASN A 114 4.91 14.37 -4.33
N ARG A 115 4.78 15.56 -3.75
CA ARG A 115 4.73 15.73 -2.28
C ARG A 115 3.52 15.05 -1.64
N HIS A 116 2.36 15.03 -2.31
CA HIS A 116 1.17 14.35 -1.79
C HIS A 116 1.36 12.84 -1.76
N TRP A 117 1.94 12.25 -2.81
CA TRP A 117 2.26 10.82 -2.84
C TRP A 117 3.30 10.43 -1.78
N GLN A 118 4.29 11.29 -1.52
CA GLN A 118 5.24 11.07 -0.42
C GLN A 118 4.56 11.07 0.95
N MET A 119 3.73 12.07 1.21
CA MET A 119 2.99 12.15 2.47
C MET A 119 2.05 10.96 2.65
N LEU A 120 1.36 10.52 1.58
CA LEU A 120 0.51 9.34 1.64
C LEU A 120 1.31 8.06 1.91
N GLY A 121 2.50 7.94 1.30
CA GLY A 121 3.44 6.86 1.58
C GLY A 121 3.90 6.84 3.05
N LEU A 122 4.17 8.01 3.64
CA LEU A 122 4.51 8.13 5.05
C LEU A 122 3.34 7.73 5.97
N VAL A 123 2.10 8.10 5.62
CA VAL A 123 0.91 7.67 6.37
C VAL A 123 0.78 6.14 6.34
N PHE A 124 0.88 5.51 5.16
CA PHE A 124 0.81 4.05 5.08
C PHE A 124 1.98 3.35 5.80
N LEU A 125 3.17 3.95 5.78
CA LEU A 125 4.31 3.43 6.54
C LEU A 125 4.06 3.53 8.05
N PHE A 126 3.52 4.65 8.53
CA PHE A 126 3.11 4.79 9.92
C PHE A 126 2.06 3.74 10.31
N LEU A 127 1.02 3.55 9.48
CA LEU A 127 -0.01 2.54 9.72
C LEU A 127 0.55 1.12 9.70
N THR A 128 1.54 0.84 8.86
CA THR A 128 2.25 -0.46 8.85
C THR A 128 2.91 -0.71 10.20
N LEU A 129 3.58 0.31 10.75
CA LEU A 129 4.23 0.18 12.06
C LEU A 129 3.19 0.04 13.17
N ASP A 130 2.15 0.87 13.15
CA ASP A 130 1.05 0.81 14.12
C ASP A 130 0.44 -0.58 14.21
N GLU A 131 0.13 -1.20 13.07
CA GLU A 131 -0.43 -2.55 12.99
C GLU A 131 0.58 -3.63 13.46
N ALA A 132 1.86 -3.47 13.10
CA ALA A 132 2.88 -4.47 13.40
C ALA A 132 3.33 -4.46 14.87
N VAL A 133 3.38 -3.29 15.51
CA VAL A 133 3.89 -3.12 16.87
C VAL A 133 2.85 -2.57 17.86
N GLN A 134 1.59 -2.45 17.45
CA GLN A 134 0.45 -2.11 18.32
C GLN A 134 0.61 -0.74 18.99
N ILE A 135 0.98 0.30 18.23
CA ILE A 135 1.20 1.65 18.79
C ILE A 135 -0.10 2.22 19.37
N HIS A 136 -1.23 1.92 18.75
CA HIS A 136 -2.54 2.35 19.23
C HIS A 136 -2.90 1.74 20.60
N GLU A 137 -2.42 0.54 20.94
CA GLU A 137 -2.56 -0.03 22.30
C GLU A 137 -1.81 0.80 23.35
N GLN A 138 -0.58 1.23 23.06
CA GLN A 138 0.15 2.14 23.95
C GLN A 138 -0.52 3.51 24.03
N THR A 139 -1.06 3.99 22.92
CA THR A 139 -1.80 5.25 22.85
C THR A 139 -3.04 5.19 23.73
N MET A 140 -3.77 4.08 23.72
CA MET A 140 -4.93 3.84 24.59
C MET A 140 -4.56 3.99 26.06
N VAL A 141 -3.47 3.37 26.50
CA VAL A 141 -2.98 3.47 27.89
C VAL A 141 -2.65 4.92 28.26
N VAL A 142 -1.94 5.65 27.39
CA VAL A 142 -1.59 7.05 27.62
C VAL A 142 -2.84 7.93 27.72
N VAL A 143 -3.82 7.73 26.83
CA VAL A 143 -5.06 8.52 26.84
C VAL A 143 -5.84 8.28 28.13
N HIS A 144 -5.98 7.03 28.59
CA HIS A 144 -6.63 6.73 29.86
C HIS A 144 -5.89 7.33 31.06
N TYR A 145 -4.56 7.35 31.04
CA TYR A 145 -3.77 8.00 32.08
C TYR A 145 -4.00 9.52 32.13
N LEU A 146 -4.06 10.19 30.98
CA LEU A 146 -4.30 11.63 30.89
C LEU A 146 -5.77 12.02 31.14
N LEU A 147 -6.71 11.12 30.85
CA LEU A 147 -8.15 11.33 30.95
C LEU A 147 -8.81 10.21 31.77
N PRO A 148 -8.60 10.17 33.09
CA PRO A 148 -9.08 9.09 33.97
C PRO A 148 -10.61 9.03 34.10
N GLY A 149 -11.33 10.07 33.67
CA GLY A 149 -12.79 10.13 33.66
C GLY A 149 -13.46 9.59 32.40
N LEU A 150 -12.70 9.03 31.45
CA LEU A 150 -13.29 8.47 30.22
C LEU A 150 -14.16 7.26 30.56
N PRO A 151 -15.40 7.19 30.02
CA PRO A 151 -16.28 6.06 30.25
C PRO A 151 -15.67 4.79 29.64
N SER A 152 -15.94 3.64 30.27
CA SER A 152 -15.49 2.33 29.79
C SER A 152 -16.02 1.95 28.40
N THR A 153 -17.06 2.64 27.91
CA THR A 153 -17.55 2.52 26.54
C THR A 153 -16.56 3.03 25.50
N LEU A 154 -15.61 3.89 25.90
CA LEU A 154 -14.44 4.31 25.12
C LEU A 154 -13.21 3.46 25.50
N ALA A 155 -13.40 2.14 25.64
CA ALA A 155 -12.30 1.21 25.88
C ALA A 155 -11.18 1.38 24.84
N SER A 156 -11.54 1.63 23.58
CA SER A 156 -10.60 2.00 22.51
C SER A 156 -10.29 3.50 22.50
N ALA A 157 -9.78 4.04 23.61
CA ALA A 157 -9.55 5.48 23.76
C ALA A 157 -8.57 6.06 22.72
N TRP A 158 -7.71 5.23 22.14
CA TRP A 158 -6.81 5.58 21.02
C TRP A 158 -7.54 6.12 19.79
N VAL A 159 -8.84 5.81 19.64
CA VAL A 159 -9.68 6.32 18.55
C VAL A 159 -9.73 7.85 18.57
N ILE A 160 -9.66 8.49 19.73
CA ILE A 160 -9.71 9.96 19.84
C ILE A 160 -8.54 10.62 19.11
N PRO A 161 -7.26 10.36 19.46
CA PRO A 161 -6.13 10.97 18.74
C PRO A 161 -6.08 10.54 17.28
N TYR A 162 -6.41 9.28 16.95
CA TYR A 162 -6.37 8.80 15.57
C TYR A 162 -7.48 9.43 14.71
N ALA A 163 -8.67 9.69 15.27
CA ALA A 163 -9.74 10.40 14.57
C ALA A 163 -9.32 11.85 14.22
N VAL A 164 -8.63 12.54 15.13
CA VAL A 164 -8.09 13.88 14.87
C VAL A 164 -7.04 13.84 13.76
N LEU A 165 -6.09 12.89 13.82
CA LEU A 165 -5.07 12.70 12.79
C LEU A 165 -5.69 12.34 11.44
N ALA A 166 -6.67 11.44 11.41
CA ALA A 166 -7.39 11.03 10.21
C ALA A 166 -8.16 12.20 9.59
N LEU A 167 -8.82 13.03 10.41
CA LEU A 167 -9.52 14.23 9.93
C LEU A 167 -8.53 15.24 9.34
N ALA A 168 -7.41 15.50 10.02
CA ALA A 168 -6.37 16.40 9.53
C ALA A 168 -5.77 15.90 8.19
N ALA A 169 -5.46 14.61 8.10
CA ALA A 169 -5.00 13.97 6.88
C ALA A 169 -6.05 14.06 5.77
N GLY A 170 -7.32 13.76 6.07
CA GLY A 170 -8.44 13.86 5.15
C GLY A 170 -8.57 15.26 4.56
N LEU A 171 -8.55 16.30 5.39
CA LEU A 171 -8.61 17.70 4.95
C LEU A 171 -7.38 18.09 4.11
N TYR A 172 -6.19 17.62 4.48
CA TYR A 172 -4.96 17.84 3.72
C TYR A 172 -5.03 17.22 2.32
N PHE A 173 -5.48 15.97 2.22
CA PHE A 173 -5.55 15.24 0.95
C PHE A 173 -6.82 15.54 0.13
N LEU A 174 -7.84 16.18 0.70
CA LEU A 174 -9.11 16.45 0.01
C LEU A 174 -8.91 17.19 -1.32
N LYS A 175 -8.13 18.27 -1.29
CA LYS A 175 -7.82 19.05 -2.51
C LYS A 175 -7.05 18.23 -3.54
N PHE A 176 -6.22 17.30 -3.11
CA PHE A 176 -5.46 16.41 -3.98
C PHE A 176 -6.37 15.35 -4.63
N VAL A 177 -7.23 14.71 -3.84
CA VAL A 177 -8.21 13.71 -4.31
C VAL A 177 -9.18 14.33 -5.32
N LEU A 178 -9.67 15.54 -5.06
CA LEU A 178 -10.58 16.23 -5.98
C LEU A 178 -9.93 16.64 -7.31
N LYS A 179 -8.59 16.80 -7.34
CA LYS A 179 -7.81 17.11 -8.56
C LYS A 179 -7.43 15.88 -9.39
N LEU A 180 -7.71 14.66 -8.92
CA LEU A 180 -7.46 13.44 -9.68
C LEU A 180 -8.46 13.26 -10.83
N PRO A 181 -8.07 12.56 -11.93
CA PRO A 181 -9.01 12.20 -12.99
C PRO A 181 -10.24 11.48 -12.42
N SER A 182 -11.43 11.75 -12.97
CA SER A 182 -12.71 11.25 -12.46
C SER A 182 -12.74 9.75 -12.19
N ARG A 183 -12.09 8.95 -13.06
CA ARG A 183 -11.97 7.50 -12.89
C ARG A 183 -11.19 7.10 -11.64
N THR A 184 -10.02 7.71 -11.40
CA THR A 184 -9.19 7.41 -10.22
C THR A 184 -9.78 7.98 -8.94
N ARG A 185 -10.38 9.17 -9.02
CA ARG A 185 -11.08 9.80 -7.89
C ARG A 185 -12.26 8.94 -7.43
N ASN A 186 -13.11 8.49 -8.34
CA ASN A 186 -14.27 7.69 -7.99
C ASN A 186 -13.85 6.32 -7.42
N LEU A 187 -12.74 5.74 -7.90
CA LEU A 187 -12.17 4.54 -7.29
C LEU A 187 -11.71 4.80 -5.85
N PHE A 188 -11.10 5.94 -5.55
CA PHE A 188 -10.68 6.29 -4.18
C PHE A 188 -11.85 6.61 -3.25
N ILE A 189 -12.97 7.12 -3.76
CA ILE A 189 -14.14 7.50 -2.97
C ILE A 189 -15.09 6.31 -2.75
N LEU A 190 -15.19 5.40 -3.71
CA LEU A 190 -16.12 4.26 -3.69
C LEU A 190 -15.50 2.95 -3.19
N ALA A 191 -14.16 2.86 -3.15
CA ALA A 191 -13.47 1.72 -2.53
C ALA A 191 -13.56 1.82 -1.01
#